data_AF-A0A812KD23-F1
#
_entry.id   AF-A0A812KD23-F1
#
_cell.length_a   1.000
_cell.length_b   1.000
_cell.length_c   1.000
_cell.angle_alpha   90.00
_cell.angle_beta   90.00
_cell.angle_gamma   90.00
#
_symmetry.space_group_name_H-M   'P 1'
#
loop_
_entity.id
_entity.type
_entity.pdbx_description
1 polymer ?
#
loop_
_entity_poly.entity_id
_entity_poly.type
_entity_poly.pdbx_seq_one_letter_code
_entity_poly.pdbx_strand_id
1 'polypeptide(L)'
;MGAAPSCCSDSGDVPPIEVVEGEPSAVNLGDAGNAGNAGKAGCQLQWTAEPPIDEHGPEHEPSRHLRLDSELLRGIPLNSSLQGFGRLWRKSPIDLPEAARGALWEKSVGVEKLDIFLSHTWHTPGSQKIRALMVQSGCHCFVLGWLLGSAVAVLLELFAFPRHRNLSARLGGFVGSLLGFLASPYLPQPCGREMCFLDVVCIQ
;
A
#
# COMPACT_ATOMS: atom_id res chain seq x y z
N MET A 1 -33.69 9.84 -35.57
CA MET A 1 -34.30 10.75 -34.60
C MET A 1 -34.94 9.88 -33.52
N GLY A 2 -34.27 9.68 -32.40
CA GLY A 2 -34.75 8.87 -31.27
C GLY A 2 -34.37 9.60 -29.99
N ALA A 3 -35.38 10.04 -29.24
CA ALA A 3 -35.22 10.77 -27.99
C ALA A 3 -34.85 9.79 -26.87
N ALA A 4 -33.79 10.12 -26.12
CA ALA A 4 -33.43 9.41 -24.89
C ALA A 4 -34.23 9.97 -23.70
N PRO A 5 -34.72 9.12 -22.78
CA PRO A 5 -35.45 9.57 -21.61
C PRO A 5 -34.51 10.18 -20.56
N SER A 6 -34.90 11.37 -20.09
CA SER A 6 -34.35 12.11 -18.97
C SER A 6 -34.88 11.52 -17.67
N CYS A 7 -33.98 11.04 -16.80
CA CYS A 7 -34.33 10.63 -15.44
C CYS A 7 -33.97 11.75 -14.44
N CYS A 8 -35.02 12.36 -13.89
CA CYS A 8 -35.05 13.26 -12.73
C CYS A 8 -34.25 12.67 -11.55
N SER A 9 -33.42 13.43 -10.84
CA SER A 9 -33.76 14.48 -9.86
C SER A 9 -34.70 13.96 -8.78
N ASP A 10 -34.14 13.22 -7.83
CA ASP A 10 -34.75 12.93 -6.54
C ASP A 10 -33.88 13.59 -5.45
N SER A 11 -34.25 14.81 -5.09
CA SER A 11 -33.66 15.54 -3.97
C SER A 11 -34.43 15.16 -2.71
N GLY A 12 -34.07 13.99 -2.16
CA GLY A 12 -34.52 13.55 -0.86
C GLY A 12 -33.85 14.38 0.23
N ASP A 13 -34.67 14.92 1.13
CA ASP A 13 -34.27 15.66 2.32
C ASP A 13 -33.19 14.91 3.11
N VAL A 14 -31.98 15.47 3.15
CA VAL A 14 -30.90 15.02 4.00
C VAL A 14 -31.23 15.46 5.43
N PRO A 15 -31.40 14.54 6.40
CA PRO A 15 -31.63 14.92 7.78
C PRO A 15 -30.41 15.72 8.32
N PRO A 16 -30.65 16.69 9.22
CA PRO A 16 -29.58 17.50 9.79
C PRO A 16 -28.55 16.60 10.47
N ILE A 17 -27.31 16.70 10.01
CA ILE A 17 -26.15 16.05 10.64
C ILE A 17 -25.96 16.70 12.01
N GLU A 18 -26.30 15.97 13.07
CA GLU A 18 -25.90 16.32 14.43
C GLU A 18 -24.38 16.24 14.51
N VAL A 19 -23.74 17.41 14.52
CA VAL A 19 -22.32 17.56 14.85
C VAL A 19 -22.19 17.28 16.33
N VAL A 20 -21.81 16.06 16.69
CA VAL A 20 -21.38 15.71 18.04
C VAL A 20 -20.02 16.37 18.24
N GLU A 21 -20.01 17.55 18.87
CA GLU A 21 -18.81 18.17 19.41
C GLU A 21 -18.25 17.24 20.50
N GLY A 22 -17.29 16.39 20.11
CA GLY A 22 -16.52 15.62 21.05
C GLY A 22 -15.69 16.55 21.92
N GLU A 23 -16.08 16.67 23.19
CA GLU A 23 -15.29 17.33 24.22
C GLU A 23 -13.87 16.75 24.22
N PRO A 24 -12.81 17.58 24.04
CA PRO A 24 -11.45 17.10 24.12
C PRO A 24 -11.18 16.68 25.57
N SER A 25 -11.21 15.37 25.82
CA SER A 25 -10.67 14.80 27.05
C SER A 25 -9.22 15.21 27.18
N ALA A 26 -8.97 16.16 28.08
CA ALA A 26 -7.65 16.61 28.47
C ALA A 26 -6.89 15.42 29.06
N VAL A 27 -6.06 14.80 28.22
CA VAL A 27 -5.04 13.86 28.69
C VAL A 27 -4.04 14.70 29.47
N ASN A 28 -4.10 14.59 30.80
CA ASN A 28 -3.09 15.15 31.69
C ASN A 28 -1.73 14.55 31.32
N LEU A 29 -0.93 15.35 30.61
CA LEU A 29 0.47 15.06 30.32
C LEU A 29 1.22 15.20 31.64
N GLY A 30 1.41 14.06 32.32
CA GLY A 30 2.21 13.96 33.53
C GLY A 30 3.64 14.44 33.27
N ASP A 31 4.09 15.27 34.19
CA ASP A 31 5.33 16.02 34.23
C ASP A 31 6.58 15.15 33.95
N ALA A 32 7.35 15.56 32.95
CA ALA A 32 8.59 14.91 32.53
C ALA A 32 9.76 15.38 33.40
N GLY A 33 9.83 14.86 34.61
CA GLY A 33 11.05 14.88 35.42
C GLY A 33 11.87 13.62 35.16
N ASN A 34 12.97 13.73 34.40
CA ASN A 34 14.31 13.28 34.78
C ASN A 34 15.18 12.99 33.53
N ALA A 35 16.13 13.89 33.28
CA ALA A 35 17.15 13.75 32.26
C ALA A 35 18.29 12.87 32.77
N GLY A 36 18.48 11.70 32.15
CA GLY A 36 19.70 10.92 32.38
C GLY A 36 19.60 9.44 32.08
N ASN A 37 19.64 9.05 30.80
CA ASN A 37 20.58 8.03 30.30
C ASN A 37 20.34 7.75 28.81
N ALA A 38 21.34 8.04 27.98
CA ALA A 38 21.40 7.64 26.58
C ALA A 38 21.76 6.15 26.48
N GLY A 39 20.81 5.28 26.81
CA GLY A 39 20.87 3.85 26.55
C GLY A 39 20.08 3.50 25.30
N LYS A 40 20.68 2.76 24.37
CA LYS A 40 20.06 2.19 23.18
C LYS A 40 18.80 1.38 23.56
N ALA A 41 17.63 2.02 23.58
CA ALA A 41 16.36 1.33 23.69
C ALA A 41 15.99 0.80 22.30
N GLY A 42 16.45 -0.42 22.00
CA GLY A 42 15.81 -1.22 20.96
C GLY A 42 14.35 -1.42 21.38
N CYS A 43 13.42 -0.90 20.60
CA CYS A 43 12.00 -1.19 20.74
C CYS A 43 11.79 -2.64 20.29
N GLN A 44 12.19 -3.58 21.16
CA GLN A 44 11.91 -4.99 21.01
C GLN A 44 10.46 -5.14 21.45
N LEU A 45 9.54 -5.13 20.48
CA LEU A 45 8.16 -5.56 20.69
C LEU A 45 8.20 -7.01 21.14
N GLN A 46 8.32 -7.21 22.45
CA GLN A 46 8.25 -8.50 23.09
C GLN A 46 6.78 -8.91 23.02
N TRP A 47 6.47 -9.75 22.02
CA TRP A 47 5.22 -10.51 21.99
C TRP A 47 5.22 -11.41 23.23
N THR A 48 4.67 -10.92 24.32
CA THR A 48 4.34 -11.76 25.46
C THR A 48 3.23 -12.67 24.97
N ALA A 49 3.56 -13.94 24.73
CA ALA A 49 2.57 -14.97 24.55
C ALA A 49 1.59 -14.87 25.71
N GLU A 50 0.34 -14.55 25.42
CA GLU A 50 -0.69 -14.55 26.45
C GLU A 50 -0.74 -15.93 27.09
N PRO A 51 -0.90 -16.00 28.43
CA PRO A 51 -1.03 -17.28 29.11
C PRO A 51 -2.22 -18.06 28.52
N PRO A 52 -2.15 -19.41 28.51
CA PRO A 52 -3.26 -20.24 28.06
C PRO A 52 -4.50 -19.90 28.90
N ILE A 53 -5.50 -19.32 28.24
CA ILE A 53 -6.79 -19.01 28.85
C ILE A 53 -7.50 -20.34 29.08
N ASP A 54 -7.80 -20.64 30.34
CA ASP A 54 -8.55 -21.84 30.73
C ASP A 54 -9.89 -21.92 29.94
N GLU A 55 -10.09 -23.03 29.23
CA GLU A 55 -11.14 -23.26 28.22
C GLU A 55 -12.58 -23.41 28.77
N HIS A 56 -12.96 -22.73 29.85
CA HIS A 56 -14.32 -22.83 30.43
C HIS A 56 -15.04 -21.48 30.52
N GLY A 57 -14.73 -20.57 29.60
CA GLY A 57 -15.57 -19.39 29.32
C GLY A 57 -16.78 -19.77 28.46
N PRO A 58 -17.94 -19.08 28.62
CA PRO A 58 -19.09 -19.28 27.75
C PRO A 58 -18.64 -19.18 26.29
N GLU A 59 -19.14 -20.06 25.42
CA GLU A 59 -18.88 -20.04 23.97
C GLU A 59 -18.95 -18.59 23.48
N HIS A 60 -17.77 -17.99 23.29
CA HIS A 60 -17.64 -16.70 22.66
C HIS A 60 -18.00 -16.93 21.21
N GLU A 61 -19.29 -16.78 20.91
CA GLU A 61 -19.79 -16.59 19.54
C GLU A 61 -18.83 -15.61 18.86
N PRO A 62 -18.01 -16.09 17.91
CA PRO A 62 -16.93 -15.30 17.33
C PRO A 62 -17.55 -14.02 16.82
N SER A 63 -17.08 -12.90 17.36
CA SER A 63 -17.67 -11.57 17.29
C SER A 63 -18.24 -11.30 15.89
N ARG A 64 -19.54 -11.56 15.71
CA ARG A 64 -20.24 -11.40 14.40
C ARG A 64 -20.23 -9.95 13.91
N HIS A 65 -19.76 -9.03 14.75
CA HIS A 65 -19.74 -7.58 14.53
C HIS A 65 -18.57 -7.07 13.67
N LEU A 66 -17.67 -7.94 13.18
CA LEU A 66 -16.61 -7.54 12.25
C LEU A 66 -16.64 -8.32 10.92
N ARG A 67 -17.80 -8.86 10.53
CA ARG A 67 -18.00 -9.24 9.13
C ARG A 67 -18.20 -7.95 8.34
N LEU A 68 -17.11 -7.46 7.74
CA LEU A 68 -17.24 -6.48 6.66
C LEU A 68 -18.09 -7.12 5.57
N ASP A 69 -19.16 -6.44 5.16
CA ASP A 69 -19.94 -6.85 4.00
C ASP A 69 -18.99 -7.01 2.81
N SER A 70 -19.06 -8.16 2.14
CA SER A 70 -18.21 -8.46 0.98
C SER A 70 -18.44 -7.46 -0.17
N GLU A 71 -19.56 -6.74 -0.15
CA GLU A 71 -19.88 -5.66 -1.08
C GLU A 71 -19.08 -4.37 -0.81
N LEU A 72 -18.68 -4.14 0.45
CA LEU A 72 -17.84 -3.00 0.85
C LEU A 72 -16.35 -3.29 0.65
N LEU A 73 -15.98 -4.57 0.54
CA LEU A 73 -14.60 -5.01 0.44
C LEU A 73 -14.12 -4.90 -1.03
N ARG A 74 -13.62 -3.72 -1.38
CA ARG A 74 -13.04 -3.44 -2.70
C ARG A 74 -11.52 -3.37 -2.62
N GLY A 75 -10.86 -4.06 -3.54
CA GLY A 75 -9.41 -4.06 -3.67
C GLY A 75 -8.96 -3.40 -4.97
N ILE A 76 -7.74 -2.87 -4.96
CA ILE A 76 -7.03 -2.47 -6.19
C ILE A 76 -5.75 -3.32 -6.32
N PRO A 77 -5.38 -3.77 -7.53
CA PRO A 77 -4.11 -4.43 -7.73
C PRO A 77 -2.95 -3.52 -7.32
N LEU A 78 -2.00 -4.06 -6.55
CA LEU A 78 -0.89 -3.28 -6.01
C LEU A 78 -0.06 -2.60 -7.12
N ASN A 79 0.23 -3.34 -8.20
CA ASN A 79 0.96 -2.83 -9.36
C ASN A 79 0.28 -1.60 -9.99
N SER A 80 -1.03 -1.66 -10.20
CA SER A 80 -1.84 -0.54 -10.70
C SER A 80 -1.80 0.67 -9.77
N SER A 81 -1.78 0.45 -8.44
CA SER A 81 -1.69 1.53 -7.46
C SER A 81 -0.30 2.20 -7.45
N LEU A 82 0.76 1.46 -7.80
CA LEU A 82 2.15 1.93 -7.82
C LEU A 82 2.56 2.58 -9.15
N GLN A 83 1.77 2.43 -10.22
CA GLN A 83 2.03 3.09 -11.50
C GLN A 83 2.16 4.62 -11.34
N GLY A 84 3.02 5.23 -12.16
CA GLY A 84 3.32 6.66 -12.06
C GLY A 84 4.01 7.05 -10.74
N PHE A 85 4.87 6.17 -10.22
CA PHE A 85 5.59 6.34 -8.95
C PHE A 85 4.64 6.59 -7.78
N GLY A 86 3.62 5.73 -7.66
CA GLY A 86 2.58 5.82 -6.64
C GLY A 86 1.90 7.18 -6.61
N ARG A 87 1.59 7.76 -7.78
CA ARG A 87 0.89 9.06 -7.85
C ARG A 87 -0.40 9.06 -7.02
N LEU A 88 -1.08 7.92 -6.98
CA LEU A 88 -2.25 7.67 -6.14
C LEU A 88 -1.94 7.83 -4.64
N TRP A 89 -0.83 7.27 -4.19
CA TRP A 89 -0.37 7.31 -2.80
C TRP A 89 0.21 8.67 -2.36
N ARG A 90 0.50 9.58 -3.30
CA ARG A 90 1.07 10.91 -3.02
C ARG A 90 0.01 11.99 -2.86
N LYS A 91 -1.24 11.73 -3.25
CA LYS A 91 -2.33 12.70 -3.18
C LYS A 91 -3.36 12.23 -2.17
N SER A 92 -3.83 13.15 -1.33
CA SER A 92 -4.98 12.88 -0.47
C SER A 92 -6.23 12.67 -1.34
N PRO A 93 -7.11 11.73 -1.00
CA PRO A 93 -8.41 11.51 -1.64
C PRO A 93 -9.30 12.74 -1.57
N ILE A 94 -9.19 13.47 -0.46
CA ILE A 94 -9.98 14.65 -0.16
C ILE A 94 -9.64 15.76 -1.16
N ASP A 95 -8.38 15.81 -1.62
CA ASP A 95 -7.91 16.78 -2.61
C ASP A 95 -8.16 16.34 -4.06
N LEU A 96 -8.71 15.13 -4.26
CA LEU A 96 -8.96 14.60 -5.60
C LEU A 96 -10.31 15.10 -6.13
N PRO A 97 -10.37 15.62 -7.38
CA PRO A 97 -11.64 15.95 -8.00
C PRO A 97 -12.57 14.74 -8.04
N GLU A 98 -13.88 14.97 -7.92
CA GLU A 98 -14.91 13.93 -7.88
C GLU A 98 -14.83 12.98 -9.08
N ALA A 99 -14.58 13.50 -10.29
CA ALA A 99 -14.38 12.68 -11.48
C ALA A 99 -13.18 11.71 -11.37
N ALA A 100 -12.10 12.13 -10.70
CA ALA A 100 -10.94 11.28 -10.47
C ALA A 100 -11.20 10.23 -9.36
N ARG A 101 -12.03 10.56 -8.36
CA ARG A 101 -12.52 9.59 -7.36
C ARG A 101 -13.38 8.52 -8.02
N GLY A 102 -14.31 8.90 -8.91
CA GLY A 102 -15.11 7.97 -9.71
C GLY A 102 -14.26 7.03 -10.55
N ALA A 103 -13.23 7.55 -11.24
CA ALA A 103 -12.31 6.73 -12.02
C ALA A 103 -11.47 5.76 -11.16
N LEU A 104 -11.21 6.09 -9.89
CA LEU A 104 -10.55 5.17 -8.94
C LEU A 104 -11.52 4.09 -8.46
N TRP A 105 -12.76 4.45 -8.21
CA TRP A 105 -13.82 3.51 -7.84
C TRP A 105 -14.03 2.48 -8.95
N GLU A 106 -14.13 2.90 -10.21
CA GLU A 106 -14.26 2.00 -11.37
C GLU A 106 -13.07 1.05 -11.54
N LYS A 107 -11.86 1.47 -11.13
CA LYS A 107 -10.65 0.63 -11.16
C LYS A 107 -10.60 -0.40 -10.03
N SER A 108 -11.37 -0.19 -8.97
CA SER A 108 -11.43 -1.12 -7.86
C SER A 108 -12.42 -2.24 -8.15
N VAL A 109 -12.07 -3.44 -7.72
CA VAL A 109 -12.87 -4.66 -7.93
C VAL A 109 -13.30 -5.17 -6.57
N GLY A 110 -14.55 -5.64 -6.44
CA GLY A 110 -14.99 -6.35 -5.25
C GLY A 110 -14.15 -7.62 -5.07
N VAL A 111 -13.58 -7.82 -3.89
CA VAL A 111 -12.73 -8.98 -3.60
C VAL A 111 -13.25 -9.69 -2.35
N GLU A 112 -13.16 -11.01 -2.32
CA GLU A 112 -13.55 -11.79 -1.13
C GLU A 112 -12.47 -11.74 -0.04
N LYS A 113 -11.22 -11.51 -0.45
CA LYS A 113 -10.04 -11.49 0.42
C LYS A 113 -9.05 -10.43 -0.03
N LEU A 114 -8.41 -9.79 0.94
CA LEU A 114 -7.30 -8.87 0.74
C LEU A 114 -6.00 -9.56 1.09
N ASP A 115 -4.99 -9.42 0.22
CA ASP A 115 -3.66 -9.97 0.48
C ASP A 115 -2.85 -9.02 1.37
N ILE A 116 -3.01 -7.71 1.14
CA ILE A 116 -2.25 -6.68 1.83
C ILE A 116 -3.22 -5.60 2.34
N PHE A 117 -3.27 -5.45 3.66
CA PHE A 117 -3.98 -4.35 4.30
C PHE A 117 -3.01 -3.21 4.61
N LEU A 118 -3.26 -2.04 4.00
CA LEU A 118 -2.42 -0.85 4.19
C LEU A 118 -3.22 0.20 4.96
N SER A 119 -3.07 0.20 6.29
CA SER A 119 -3.60 1.27 7.13
C SER A 119 -2.84 2.57 6.86
N HIS A 120 -3.53 3.54 6.26
CA HIS A 120 -2.90 4.78 5.85
C HIS A 120 -3.18 5.89 6.86
N THR A 121 -2.16 6.33 7.60
CA THR A 121 -2.20 7.65 8.25
C THR A 121 -1.71 8.72 7.26
N TRP A 122 -2.56 9.69 6.92
CA TRP A 122 -2.22 10.79 5.98
C TRP A 122 -1.08 11.68 6.47
N HIS A 123 -0.72 11.56 7.75
CA HIS A 123 0.37 12.30 8.37
C HIS A 123 1.76 11.84 7.89
N THR A 124 1.93 10.57 7.49
CA THR A 124 3.23 10.07 7.02
C THR A 124 3.40 10.40 5.54
N PRO A 125 4.53 11.00 5.11
CA PRO A 125 4.75 11.36 3.72
C PRO A 125 4.61 10.13 2.81
N GLY A 126 3.71 10.23 1.83
CA GLY A 126 3.38 9.11 0.92
C GLY A 126 4.60 8.53 0.19
N SER A 127 5.65 9.32 -0.01
CA SER A 127 6.90 8.88 -0.65
C SER A 127 7.65 7.78 0.13
N GLN A 128 7.54 7.73 1.45
CA GLN A 128 8.15 6.66 2.25
C GLN A 128 7.38 5.35 2.07
N LYS A 129 6.05 5.41 2.05
CA LYS A 129 5.18 4.26 1.81
C LYS A 129 5.42 3.66 0.43
N ILE A 130 5.49 4.52 -0.60
CA ILE A 130 5.76 4.07 -1.97
C ILE A 130 7.13 3.39 -2.06
N ARG A 131 8.15 3.91 -1.37
CA ARG A 131 9.48 3.27 -1.34
C ARG A 131 9.40 1.89 -0.68
N ALA A 132 8.70 1.76 0.44
CA ALA A 132 8.51 0.47 1.10
C ALA A 132 7.77 -0.53 0.18
N LEU A 133 6.67 -0.10 -0.45
CA LEU A 133 5.88 -0.91 -1.36
C LEU A 133 6.65 -1.29 -2.63
N MET A 134 7.44 -0.38 -3.21
CA MET A 134 8.30 -0.69 -4.36
C MET A 134 9.42 -1.67 -3.97
N VAL A 135 10.00 -1.55 -2.78
CA VAL A 135 11.01 -2.51 -2.29
C VAL A 135 10.38 -3.89 -2.06
N GLN A 136 9.19 -3.94 -1.45
CA GLN A 136 8.49 -5.20 -1.19
C GLN A 136 8.08 -5.90 -2.49
N SER A 137 7.42 -5.20 -3.41
CA SER A 137 6.94 -5.77 -4.67
C SER A 137 8.02 -5.95 -5.74
N GLY A 138 9.04 -5.08 -5.73
CA GLY A 138 10.07 -4.99 -6.76
C GLY A 138 11.33 -5.79 -6.48
N CYS A 139 11.46 -6.47 -5.34
CA CYS A 139 12.67 -7.22 -5.00
C CYS A 139 12.98 -8.32 -6.03
N HIS A 140 11.96 -9.01 -6.53
CA HIS A 140 12.11 -10.03 -7.56
C HIS A 140 12.57 -9.42 -8.88
N CYS A 141 11.94 -8.31 -9.32
CA CYS A 141 12.33 -7.60 -10.53
C CYS A 141 13.73 -6.98 -10.43
N PHE A 142 14.13 -6.54 -9.24
CA PHE A 142 15.48 -6.04 -8.97
C PHE A 142 16.53 -7.14 -9.17
N VAL A 143 16.31 -8.34 -8.61
CA VAL A 143 17.22 -9.48 -8.77
C VAL A 143 17.25 -9.98 -10.21
N LEU A 144 16.08 -10.09 -10.86
CA LEU A 144 16.01 -10.47 -12.28
C LEU A 144 16.69 -9.45 -13.19
N GLY A 145 16.48 -8.16 -12.95
CA GLY A 145 17.15 -7.08 -13.67
C GLY A 145 18.66 -7.12 -13.46
N TRP A 146 19.13 -7.39 -12.24
CA TRP A 146 20.55 -7.56 -11.93
C TRP A 146 21.16 -8.71 -12.74
N LEU A 147 20.51 -9.87 -12.74
CA LEU A 147 20.97 -11.07 -13.46
C LEU A 147 21.03 -10.79 -14.96
N LEU A 148 19.98 -10.20 -15.53
CA LEU A 148 19.90 -9.89 -16.95
C LEU A 148 20.94 -8.84 -17.36
N GLY A 149 21.09 -7.77 -16.58
CA GLY A 149 22.09 -6.72 -16.84
C GLY A 149 23.52 -7.24 -16.72
N SER A 150 23.81 -8.08 -15.74
CA SER A 150 25.12 -8.72 -15.58
C SER A 150 25.42 -9.68 -16.74
N ALA A 151 24.43 -10.49 -17.15
CA ALA A 151 24.58 -11.40 -18.29
C ALA A 151 24.85 -10.65 -19.59
N VAL A 152 24.10 -9.58 -19.88
CA VAL A 152 24.34 -8.73 -21.06
C VAL A 152 25.72 -8.09 -21.02
N ALA A 153 26.16 -7.58 -19.87
CA ALA A 153 27.50 -7.01 -19.75
C ALA A 153 28.61 -8.03 -20.01
N VAL A 154 28.49 -9.26 -19.48
CA VAL A 154 29.44 -10.35 -19.74
C VAL A 154 29.45 -10.72 -21.23
N LEU A 155 28.28 -10.83 -21.87
CA LEU A 155 28.20 -11.09 -23.30
C LEU A 155 28.89 -9.99 -24.11
N LEU A 156 28.61 -8.72 -23.80
CA LEU A 156 29.25 -7.58 -24.46
C LEU A 156 30.79 -7.60 -24.27
N GLU A 157 31.29 -7.98 -23.09
CA GLU A 157 32.73 -8.14 -22.87
C GLU A 157 33.33 -9.26 -23.72
N LEU A 158 32.64 -10.40 -23.82
CA LEU A 158 33.09 -11.55 -24.61
C LEU A 158 33.16 -11.22 -26.11
N PHE A 159 32.24 -10.40 -26.62
CA PHE A 159 32.16 -10.07 -28.04
C PHE A 159 32.90 -8.78 -28.45
N ALA A 160 33.00 -7.78 -27.57
CA ALA A 160 33.46 -6.44 -27.96
C ALA A 160 34.82 -6.02 -27.35
N PHE A 161 35.14 -6.35 -26.09
CA PHE A 161 36.31 -5.78 -25.40
C PHE A 161 36.97 -6.74 -24.39
N PRO A 162 38.01 -7.52 -24.78
CA PRO A 162 38.65 -8.49 -23.89
C PRO A 162 39.51 -7.90 -22.76
N ARG A 163 39.61 -6.56 -22.62
CA ARG A 163 40.67 -5.91 -21.81
C ARG A 163 40.22 -5.39 -20.43
N HIS A 164 38.92 -5.30 -20.13
CA HIS A 164 38.41 -4.75 -18.85
C HIS A 164 37.27 -5.57 -18.22
N ARG A 165 37.59 -6.78 -17.73
CA ARG A 165 36.60 -7.79 -17.30
C ARG A 165 35.84 -7.56 -15.99
N ASN A 166 36.32 -6.69 -15.10
CA ASN A 166 35.77 -6.58 -13.74
C ASN A 166 34.82 -5.39 -13.52
N LEU A 167 34.90 -4.36 -14.36
CA LEU A 167 34.15 -3.12 -14.15
C LEU A 167 32.79 -3.17 -14.84
N SER A 168 32.71 -3.72 -16.06
CA SER A 168 31.49 -3.76 -16.87
C SER A 168 30.43 -4.69 -16.29
N ALA A 169 30.79 -5.88 -15.78
CA ALA A 169 29.83 -6.77 -15.13
C ALA A 169 29.14 -6.12 -13.91
N ARG A 170 29.91 -5.40 -13.05
CA ARG A 170 29.36 -4.70 -11.88
C ARG A 170 28.44 -3.55 -12.28
N LEU A 171 28.86 -2.74 -13.26
CA LEU A 171 28.09 -1.61 -13.73
C LEU A 171 26.82 -2.07 -14.45
N GLY A 172 26.92 -3.11 -15.29
CA GLY A 172 25.79 -3.73 -15.99
C GLY A 172 24.79 -4.35 -15.03
N GLY A 173 25.26 -5.04 -13.99
CA GLY A 173 24.39 -5.52 -12.92
C GLY A 173 23.65 -4.38 -12.22
N PHE A 174 24.35 -3.30 -11.84
CA PHE A 174 23.72 -2.14 -11.19
C PHE A 174 22.68 -1.44 -12.08
N VAL A 175 23.02 -1.17 -13.34
CA VAL A 175 22.10 -0.56 -14.31
C VAL A 175 20.90 -1.48 -14.56
N GLY A 176 21.14 -2.79 -14.71
CA GLY A 176 20.09 -3.79 -14.86
C GLY A 176 19.16 -3.86 -13.65
N SER A 177 19.70 -3.84 -12.43
CA SER A 177 18.93 -3.76 -11.19
C SER A 177 18.05 -2.52 -11.14
N LEU A 178 18.60 -1.35 -11.46
CA LEU A 178 17.86 -0.09 -11.43
C LEU A 178 16.72 -0.09 -12.45
N LEU A 179 16.99 -0.56 -13.68
CA LEU A 179 15.97 -0.71 -14.72
C LEU A 179 14.89 -1.72 -14.33
N GLY A 180 15.29 -2.88 -13.79
CA GLY A 180 14.34 -3.91 -13.33
C GLY A 180 13.46 -3.42 -12.19
N PHE A 181 14.03 -2.67 -11.25
CA PHE A 181 13.29 -2.05 -10.16
C PHE A 181 12.30 -1.00 -10.65
N LEU A 182 12.71 -0.11 -11.56
CA LEU A 182 11.83 0.91 -12.13
C LEU A 182 10.73 0.32 -13.03
N ALA A 183 11.01 -0.81 -13.67
CA ALA A 183 10.04 -1.54 -14.49
C ALA A 183 9.07 -2.39 -13.66
N SER A 184 9.35 -2.66 -12.39
CA SER A 184 8.55 -3.59 -11.56
C SER A 184 7.04 -3.27 -11.52
N PRO A 185 6.59 -2.00 -11.43
CA PRO A 185 5.16 -1.69 -11.39
C PRO A 185 4.43 -1.93 -12.72
N TYR A 186 5.19 -2.09 -13.81
CA TYR A 186 4.67 -2.26 -15.16
C TYR A 186 4.74 -3.72 -15.64
N LEU A 187 5.52 -4.56 -14.96
CA LEU A 187 5.64 -5.96 -15.31
C LEU A 187 4.52 -6.78 -14.66
N PRO A 188 3.98 -7.80 -15.36
CA PRO A 188 3.08 -8.75 -14.73
C PRO A 188 3.85 -9.54 -13.65
N GLN A 189 3.34 -9.56 -12.43
CA GLN A 189 3.91 -10.40 -11.38
C GLN A 189 3.61 -11.88 -11.70
N PRO A 190 4.62 -12.76 -11.66
CA PRO A 190 4.43 -14.20 -11.91
C PRO A 190 3.66 -14.90 -10.77
N CYS A 191 3.60 -14.31 -9.58
CA CYS A 191 3.00 -14.89 -8.38
C CYS A 191 1.64 -14.26 -8.02
N GLY A 192 0.69 -14.27 -8.97
CA GLY A 192 -0.66 -13.78 -8.74
C GLY A 192 -0.76 -12.24 -8.69
N ARG A 193 -2.00 -11.74 -8.59
CA ARG A 193 -2.28 -10.32 -8.41
C ARG A 193 -2.49 -10.06 -6.93
N GLU A 194 -1.54 -9.39 -6.29
CA GLU A 194 -1.70 -8.93 -4.92
C GLU A 194 -2.76 -7.84 -4.87
N MET A 195 -3.89 -8.12 -4.22
CA MET A 195 -4.97 -7.17 -4.02
C MET A 195 -4.73 -6.41 -2.72
N CYS A 196 -4.52 -5.10 -2.84
CA CYS A 196 -4.35 -4.23 -1.67
C CYS A 196 -5.63 -3.47 -1.36
N PHE A 197 -5.92 -3.35 -0.06
CA PHE A 197 -6.96 -2.46 0.43
C PHE A 197 -6.45 -1.04 0.43
N LEU A 198 -7.26 -0.13 -0.09
CA LEU A 198 -6.98 1.30 -0.04
C LEU A 198 -8.21 1.99 0.52
N ASP A 199 -8.11 2.48 1.76
CA ASP A 199 -9.18 3.13 2.52
C ASP A 199 -9.89 4.24 1.71
N VAL A 200 -9.11 4.97 0.91
CA VAL A 200 -9.55 5.96 -0.10
C VAL A 200 -10.70 5.49 -0.98
N VAL A 201 -10.66 4.24 -1.38
CA VAL A 201 -11.60 3.67 -2.34
C VAL A 201 -12.90 3.34 -1.65
N CYS A 202 -12.89 3.04 -0.35
CA CYS A 202 -14.07 2.61 0.39
C CYS A 202 -14.92 3.76 0.92
N ILE A 203 -14.42 5.00 0.89
CA ILE A 203 -15.15 6.20 1.32
C ILE A 203 -15.83 6.84 0.10
N GLN A 204 -17.13 6.59 -0.06
CA GLN A 204 -18.02 7.35 -0.96
C GLN A 204 -18.29 8.74 -0.38
#